data_AF-A0A316DXH4-F1
#
_entry.id   AF-A0A316DXH4-F1
#
_cell.length_a   1.000
_cell.length_b   1.000
_cell.length_c   1.000
_cell.angle_alpha   90.00
_cell.angle_beta   90.00
_cell.angle_gamma   90.00
#
_symmetry.space_group_name_H-M   'P 1'
#
loop_
_entity.id
_entity.type
_entity.pdbx_description
1 polymer ?
#
loop_
_entity_poly.entity_id
_entity_poly.type
_entity_poly.pdbx_seq_one_letter_code
_entity_poly.pdbx_strand_id
1 'polypeptide(L)'
;MITTKSNPKTELLLGASLDVLHQESREWIDTIAFWKDEIKFFSNILDKREATQSEYGKMLDYLEKVHQNLFNYLSEDIMKHEKLLSRLNQGEKGISDGAYRDEHRRLGESMVLFKNDFREFKKMVFGYAKKL
;
A
#
# COMPACT_ATOMS: atom_id res chain seq x y z
N MET A 1 7.56 20.40 43.53
CA MET A 1 7.63 19.98 42.12
C MET A 1 6.20 19.69 41.67
N ILE A 2 5.66 20.48 40.74
CA ILE A 2 4.29 20.30 40.25
C ILE A 2 4.36 19.36 39.05
N THR A 3 3.81 18.15 39.19
CA THR A 3 3.67 17.20 38.10
C THR A 3 2.61 17.71 37.13
N THR A 4 3.04 18.26 36.00
CA THR A 4 2.15 18.61 34.89
C THR A 4 1.60 17.30 34.32
N LYS A 5 0.38 16.96 34.72
CA LYS A 5 -0.41 15.90 34.06
C LYS A 5 -0.65 16.35 32.61
N SER A 6 0.19 15.87 31.70
CA SER A 6 -0.08 16.00 30.26
C SER A 6 -1.41 15.28 29.98
N ASN A 7 -2.39 16.04 29.50
CA ASN A 7 -3.70 15.52 29.16
C ASN A 7 -3.57 14.83 27.80
N PRO A 8 -3.91 13.52 27.66
CA PRO A 8 -3.76 12.80 26.39
C PRO A 8 -4.60 13.39 25.25
N LYS A 9 -5.60 14.23 25.57
CA LYS A 9 -6.35 15.00 24.57
C LYS A 9 -5.55 16.13 23.93
N THR A 10 -4.49 16.63 24.56
CA THR A 10 -3.68 17.73 24.00
C THR A 10 -2.68 17.23 22.96
N GLU A 11 -2.20 15.98 23.08
CA GLU A 11 -1.47 15.28 22.00
C GLU A 11 -2.40 14.98 20.82
N LEU A 12 -3.68 14.72 21.06
CA LEU A 12 -4.68 14.47 20.02
C LEU A 12 -5.00 15.71 19.14
N LEU A 13 -4.60 16.91 19.55
CA LEU A 13 -4.92 18.18 18.88
C LEU A 13 -3.86 18.65 17.88
N LEU A 14 -2.73 17.93 17.74
CA LEU A 14 -1.61 18.29 16.86
C LEU A 14 -1.29 17.15 15.88
N GLY A 15 -2.27 16.72 15.08
CA GLY A 15 -2.10 15.64 14.10
C GLY A 15 -1.84 14.26 14.75
N ALA A 16 -1.93 13.18 13.97
CA ALA A 16 -1.57 11.86 14.47
C ALA A 16 -0.08 11.85 14.90
N SER A 17 0.28 11.16 15.99
CA SER A 17 1.69 11.02 16.36
C SER A 17 2.46 10.33 15.23
N LEU A 18 3.77 10.60 15.13
CA LEU A 18 4.62 9.95 14.13
C LEU A 18 4.60 8.43 14.26
N ASP A 19 4.41 7.88 15.46
CA ASP A 19 4.24 6.46 15.71
C ASP A 19 2.96 5.88 15.06
N VAL A 20 1.87 6.64 15.01
CA VAL A 20 0.64 6.20 14.33
C VAL A 20 0.86 6.16 12.81
N LEU A 21 1.54 7.16 12.26
CA LEU A 21 1.86 7.21 10.81
C LEU A 21 2.88 6.11 10.42
N HIS A 22 3.82 5.81 11.31
CA HIS A 22 4.72 4.67 11.16
C HIS A 22 3.95 3.35 11.09
N GLN A 23 3.06 3.13 12.07
CA GLN A 23 2.26 1.92 12.14
C GLN A 23 1.38 1.75 10.90
N GLU A 24 0.75 2.82 10.43
CA GLU A 24 -0.04 2.80 9.20
C GLU A 24 0.81 2.44 7.97
N SER A 25 2.02 3.00 7.85
CA SER A 25 2.94 2.68 6.75
C SER A 25 3.38 1.20 6.78
N ARG A 26 3.57 0.62 7.97
CA ARG A 26 3.85 -0.81 8.17
C ARG A 26 2.68 -1.68 7.69
N GLU A 27 1.46 -1.31 8.06
CA GLU A 27 0.23 -2.00 7.63
C GLU A 27 0.04 -1.95 6.11
N TRP A 28 0.42 -0.84 5.46
CA TRP A 28 0.40 -0.75 4.00
C TRP A 28 1.41 -1.70 3.35
N ILE A 29 2.63 -1.81 3.89
CA ILE A 29 3.64 -2.76 3.37
C ILE A 29 3.12 -4.20 3.48
N ASP A 30 2.56 -4.57 4.63
CA ASP A 30 2.01 -5.92 4.85
C ASP A 30 0.83 -6.20 3.92
N THR A 31 -0.02 -5.19 3.70
CA THR A 31 -1.14 -5.26 2.75
C THR A 31 -0.66 -5.48 1.32
N ILE A 32 0.37 -4.74 0.88
CA ILE A 32 0.95 -4.88 -0.46
C ILE A 32 1.60 -6.25 -0.62
N ALA A 33 2.31 -6.74 0.39
CA ALA A 33 2.87 -8.09 0.37
C ALA A 33 1.77 -9.15 0.20
N PHE A 34 0.66 -9.02 0.93
CA PHE A 34 -0.50 -9.88 0.77
C PHE A 34 -1.08 -9.81 -0.65
N TRP A 35 -1.24 -8.62 -1.24
CA TRP A 35 -1.73 -8.49 -2.61
C TRP A 35 -0.79 -9.10 -3.66
N LYS A 36 0.53 -9.03 -3.45
CA LYS A 36 1.51 -9.68 -4.33
C LYS A 36 1.36 -11.21 -4.31
N ASP A 37 1.10 -11.79 -3.15
CA ASP A 37 0.86 -13.23 -3.03
C ASP A 37 -0.50 -13.63 -3.61
N GLU A 38 -1.54 -12.81 -3.40
CA GLU A 38 -2.87 -13.01 -3.99
C GLU A 38 -2.81 -12.96 -5.53
N ILE A 39 -1.98 -12.09 -6.11
CA ILE A 39 -1.71 -12.08 -7.56
C ILE A 39 -1.12 -13.40 -8.04
N LYS A 40 -0.04 -13.90 -7.40
CA LYS A 40 0.58 -15.17 -7.78
C LYS A 40 -0.42 -16.33 -7.71
N PHE A 41 -1.31 -16.29 -6.73
CA PHE A 41 -2.39 -17.26 -6.61
C PHE A 41 -3.36 -17.18 -7.80
N PHE A 42 -3.73 -15.99 -8.25
CA PHE A 42 -4.57 -15.83 -9.44
C PHE A 42 -3.86 -16.31 -10.71
N SER A 43 -2.57 -16.05 -10.89
CA SER A 43 -1.81 -16.57 -12.03
C SER A 43 -1.90 -18.09 -12.09
N ASN A 44 -1.74 -18.77 -10.95
CA ASN A 44 -1.87 -20.23 -10.85
C ASN A 44 -3.28 -20.75 -11.20
N ILE A 45 -4.32 -19.96 -10.95
CA ILE A 45 -5.70 -20.31 -11.36
C ILE A 45 -5.87 -20.16 -12.88
N LEU A 46 -5.32 -19.08 -13.44
CA LEU A 46 -5.42 -18.78 -14.86
C LEU A 46 -4.58 -19.74 -15.71
N ASP A 47 -3.47 -20.25 -15.21
CA ASP A 47 -2.57 -21.15 -15.95
C ASP A 47 -3.12 -22.57 -16.22
N LYS A 48 -4.37 -22.87 -15.83
CA LYS A 48 -5.06 -24.12 -16.21
C LYS A 48 -5.45 -24.11 -17.70
N ARG A 49 -4.45 -24.27 -18.56
CA ARG A 49 -4.36 -24.71 -19.98
C ARG A 49 -5.35 -24.18 -21.05
N GLU A 50 -6.55 -23.70 -20.72
CA GLU A 50 -7.47 -23.10 -21.70
C GLU A 50 -7.42 -21.56 -21.69
N ALA A 51 -6.90 -20.92 -20.63
CA ALA A 51 -7.00 -19.48 -20.50
C ALA A 51 -6.04 -18.68 -21.38
N THR A 52 -4.81 -19.15 -21.54
CA THR A 52 -3.73 -18.44 -22.24
C THR A 52 -3.93 -18.31 -23.75
N GLN A 53 -4.86 -19.07 -24.33
CA GLN A 53 -5.21 -18.94 -25.75
C GLN A 53 -6.34 -17.93 -26.01
N SER A 54 -7.15 -17.64 -25.00
CA SER A 54 -8.23 -16.65 -25.12
C SER A 54 -7.70 -15.21 -25.04
N GLU A 55 -8.30 -14.29 -25.80
CA GLU A 55 -7.98 -12.85 -25.69
C GLU A 55 -8.19 -12.33 -24.26
N TYR A 56 -9.18 -12.87 -23.56
CA TYR A 56 -9.47 -12.52 -22.17
C TYR A 56 -8.35 -12.94 -21.22
N GLY A 57 -7.79 -14.14 -21.38
CA GLY A 57 -6.67 -14.59 -20.55
C GLY A 57 -5.38 -13.78 -20.80
N LYS A 58 -5.11 -13.38 -22.05
CA LYS A 58 -4.00 -12.46 -22.36
C LYS A 58 -4.19 -11.09 -21.72
N MET A 59 -5.42 -10.57 -21.69
CA MET A 59 -5.74 -9.32 -21.00
C MET A 59 -5.49 -9.43 -19.49
N LEU A 60 -5.88 -10.56 -18.87
CA LEU A 60 -5.63 -10.80 -17.45
C LEU A 60 -4.12 -10.90 -17.14
N ASP A 61 -3.34 -11.61 -17.95
CA ASP A 61 -1.87 -11.70 -17.79
C ASP A 61 -1.18 -10.33 -17.91
N TYR A 62 -1.61 -9.50 -18.87
CA TYR A 62 -1.11 -8.13 -18.98
C TYR A 62 -1.46 -7.32 -17.72
N LEU A 63 -2.71 -7.39 -17.28
CA LEU A 63 -3.19 -6.65 -16.12
C LEU A 63 -2.50 -7.11 -14.83
N GLU A 64 -2.18 -8.40 -14.72
CA GLU A 64 -1.40 -8.96 -13.64
C GLU A 64 -0.01 -8.30 -13.55
N LYS A 65 0.72 -8.26 -14.68
CA LYS A 65 2.06 -7.64 -14.75
C LYS A 65 2.04 -6.16 -14.39
N VAL A 66 1.00 -5.45 -14.84
CA VAL A 66 0.80 -4.04 -14.48
C VAL A 66 0.64 -3.89 -12.96
N HIS A 67 -0.20 -4.70 -12.32
CA HIS A 67 -0.36 -4.64 -10.86
C HIS A 67 0.91 -5.03 -10.11
N GLN A 68 1.66 -6.06 -10.56
CA GLN A 68 2.92 -6.43 -9.92
C GLN A 68 3.92 -5.28 -9.91
N ASN A 69 4.07 -4.58 -11.05
CA ASN A 69 4.93 -3.41 -11.15
C ASN A 69 4.45 -2.27 -10.24
N LEU A 70 3.15 -1.98 -10.25
CA LEU A 70 2.57 -0.93 -9.40
C LEU A 70 2.76 -1.21 -7.91
N PHE A 71 2.60 -2.46 -7.47
CA PHE A 71 2.85 -2.88 -6.09
C PHE A 71 4.33 -2.78 -5.71
N ASN A 72 5.25 -3.00 -6.65
CA ASN A 72 6.67 -2.79 -6.41
C ASN A 72 6.96 -1.30 -6.20
N TYR A 73 6.49 -0.43 -7.10
CA TYR A 73 6.67 1.02 -6.97
C TYR A 73 6.08 1.58 -5.67
N LEU A 74 4.84 1.19 -5.34
CA LEU A 74 4.19 1.67 -4.12
C LEU A 74 4.92 1.20 -2.85
N SER A 75 5.37 -0.06 -2.84
CA SER A 75 6.17 -0.59 -1.73
C SER A 75 7.50 0.15 -1.58
N GLU A 76 8.18 0.47 -2.68
CA GLU A 76 9.43 1.23 -2.66
C GLU A 76 9.23 2.65 -2.14
N ASP A 77 8.15 3.32 -2.52
CA ASP A 77 7.83 4.67 -2.07
C ASP A 77 7.50 4.70 -0.58
N ILE A 78 6.72 3.74 -0.07
CA ILE A 78 6.47 3.60 1.37
C ILE A 78 7.78 3.29 2.11
N MET A 79 8.66 2.45 1.57
CA MET A 79 9.97 2.20 2.20
C MET A 79 10.88 3.44 2.22
N LYS A 80 10.83 4.30 1.18
CA LYS A 80 11.55 5.59 1.17
C LYS A 80 10.97 6.53 2.23
N HIS A 81 9.64 6.58 2.34
CA HIS A 81 8.93 7.35 3.36
C HIS A 81 9.32 6.94 4.78
N GLU A 82 9.39 5.64 5.04
CA GLU A 82 9.82 5.09 6.33
C GLU A 82 11.29 5.42 6.67
N LYS A 83 12.18 5.43 5.65
CA LYS A 83 13.56 5.91 5.83
C LYS A 83 13.61 7.39 6.18
N LEU A 84 12.73 8.22 5.62
CA LEU A 84 12.62 9.63 5.99
C LEU A 84 12.16 9.80 7.44
N LEU A 85 11.23 8.97 7.91
CA LEU A 85 10.82 8.98 9.32
C LEU A 85 12.00 8.70 10.25
N SER A 86 12.80 7.67 9.95
CA SER A 86 13.99 7.35 10.75
C SER A 86 14.97 8.52 10.83
N ARG A 87 15.17 9.26 9.73
CA ARG A 87 16.04 10.44 9.67
C ARG A 87 15.46 11.62 10.43
N LEU A 88 14.14 11.82 10.35
CA LEU A 88 13.41 12.83 11.12
C LEU A 88 13.54 12.58 12.63
N ASN A 89 13.39 11.34 13.07
CA ASN A 89 13.56 10.94 14.47
C ASN A 89 15.01 11.13 14.98
N GLN A 90 16.00 11.10 14.09
CA GLN A 90 17.41 11.40 14.40
C GLN A 90 17.72 12.91 14.43
N GLY A 91 16.73 13.76 14.14
CA GLY A 91 16.91 15.22 14.14
C GLY A 91 17.74 15.73 12.96
N GLU A 92 17.76 14.99 11.84
CA GLU A 92 18.50 15.41 10.65
C GLU A 92 17.95 16.73 10.08
N LYS A 93 18.84 17.71 9.86
CA LYS A 93 18.45 19.03 9.34
C LYS A 93 17.98 18.92 7.89
N GLY A 94 16.92 19.66 7.56
CA GLY A 94 16.36 19.75 6.20
C GLY A 94 15.16 18.83 5.94
N ILE A 95 14.74 18.04 6.93
CA ILE A 95 13.49 17.26 6.86
C ILE A 95 12.44 17.97 7.72
N SER A 96 11.31 18.32 7.10
CA SER A 96 10.17 18.95 7.79
C SER A 96 9.12 17.90 8.14
N ASP A 97 8.65 17.91 9.39
CA ASP A 97 7.50 17.11 9.84
C ASP A 97 6.26 17.35 8.96
N GLY A 98 6.03 18.59 8.54
CA GLY A 98 4.93 18.93 7.63
C GLY A 98 5.07 18.26 6.26
N ALA A 99 6.26 18.30 5.66
CA ALA A 99 6.52 17.66 4.37
C ALA A 99 6.38 16.13 4.45
N TYR A 100 6.82 15.52 5.56
CA TYR A 100 6.62 14.10 5.84
C TYR A 100 5.12 13.76 5.91
N ARG A 101 4.33 14.55 6.62
CA ARG A 101 2.88 14.32 6.76
C ARG A 101 2.11 14.49 5.45
N ASP A 102 2.51 15.44 4.62
CA ASP A 102 1.89 15.63 3.30
C ASP A 102 2.18 14.46 2.37
N GLU A 103 3.42 13.96 2.37
CA GLU A 103 3.79 12.76 1.62
C GLU A 103 3.05 11.51 2.13
N HIS A 104 2.93 11.37 3.46
CA HIS A 104 2.16 10.28 4.05
C HIS A 104 0.70 10.31 3.61
N ARG A 105 0.06 11.49 3.56
CA ARG A 105 -1.30 11.66 3.04
C ARG A 105 -1.41 11.21 1.58
N ARG A 106 -0.45 11.62 0.74
CA ARG A 106 -0.38 11.22 -0.68
C ARG A 106 -0.25 9.71 -0.85
N LEU A 107 0.55 9.05 -0.01
CA LEU A 107 0.66 7.59 0.01
C LEU A 107 -0.64 6.92 0.46
N GLY A 108 -1.32 7.46 1.46
CA GLY A 108 -2.63 6.97 1.91
C GLY A 108 -3.70 7.07 0.81
N GLU A 109 -3.76 8.20 0.09
CA GLU A 109 -4.64 8.36 -1.07
C GLU A 109 -4.32 7.33 -2.17
N SER A 110 -3.03 7.10 -2.43
CA SER A 110 -2.58 6.08 -3.37
C SER A 110 -3.04 4.68 -2.93
N MET A 111 -2.87 4.32 -1.66
CA MET A 111 -3.33 3.03 -1.11
C MET A 111 -4.84 2.81 -1.29
N VAL A 112 -5.65 3.86 -1.11
CA VAL A 112 -7.11 3.78 -1.33
C VAL A 112 -7.43 3.52 -2.80
N LEU A 113 -6.77 4.21 -3.73
CA LEU A 113 -6.96 3.99 -5.16
C LEU A 113 -6.55 2.57 -5.57
N PHE A 114 -5.34 2.14 -5.19
CA PHE A 114 -4.84 0.80 -5.49
C PHE A 114 -5.71 -0.30 -4.90
N LYS A 115 -6.25 -0.11 -3.69
CA LYS A 115 -7.19 -1.07 -3.09
C LYS A 115 -8.46 -1.24 -3.91
N ASN A 116 -8.99 -0.14 -4.45
CA ASN A 116 -10.18 -0.19 -5.30
C ASN A 116 -9.87 -0.85 -6.65
N ASP A 117 -8.76 -0.47 -7.29
CA ASP A 117 -8.34 -1.04 -8.57
C ASP A 117 -8.11 -2.55 -8.45
N PHE A 118 -7.41 -2.97 -7.38
CA PHE A 118 -7.18 -4.37 -7.12
C PHE A 118 -8.46 -5.14 -6.83
N ARG A 119 -9.45 -4.53 -6.15
CA ARG A 119 -10.77 -5.14 -5.97
C ARG A 119 -11.49 -5.37 -7.31
N GLU A 120 -11.43 -4.42 -8.23
CA GLU A 120 -12.02 -4.58 -9.57
C GLU A 120 -11.28 -5.65 -10.38
N PHE A 121 -9.95 -5.71 -10.28
CA PHE A 121 -9.16 -6.82 -10.85
C PHE A 121 -9.63 -8.18 -10.34
N LYS A 122 -9.83 -8.34 -9.03
CA LYS A 122 -10.34 -9.58 -8.46
C LYS A 122 -11.70 -9.98 -9.03
N LYS A 123 -12.61 -9.03 -9.21
CA LYS A 123 -13.91 -9.32 -9.84
C LYS A 123 -13.75 -9.83 -11.26
N MET A 124 -12.81 -9.28 -12.04
CA MET A 124 -12.52 -9.74 -13.40
C MET A 124 -11.96 -11.17 -13.39
N VAL A 125 -10.98 -11.45 -12.54
CA VAL A 125 -10.41 -12.80 -12.39
C VAL A 125 -11.48 -13.82 -11.98
N PHE A 126 -12.30 -13.53 -10.96
CA PHE A 126 -13.37 -14.44 -10.54
C PHE A 126 -14.48 -14.56 -11.60
N GLY A 127 -14.79 -13.48 -12.31
CA GLY A 127 -15.76 -13.49 -13.41
C GLY A 127 -15.31 -14.39 -14.55
N TYR A 128 -14.00 -14.47 -14.80
CA TYR A 128 -13.41 -15.39 -15.76
C TYR A 128 -13.38 -16.83 -15.25
N ALA A 129 -12.89 -17.04 -14.02
CA ALA A 129 -12.78 -18.37 -13.44
C ALA A 129 -14.13 -19.09 -13.31
N LYS A 130 -15.26 -18.36 -13.19
CA LYS A 130 -16.61 -18.92 -13.20
C LYS A 130 -17.11 -19.36 -14.58
N LYS A 131 -16.46 -18.91 -15.66
CA LYS A 131 -16.80 -19.26 -17.04
C LYS A 131 -15.95 -20.41 -17.58
N LEU A 132 -14.84 -20.74 -16.91
CA LEU A 132 -14.07 -21.97 -17.08
C LEU A 132 -14.83 -23.15 -16.47
#